data_AF-A0A1B1ZSC6-F1
#
_entry.id   AF-A0A1B1ZSC6-F1
#
_cell.length_a   1.000
_cell.length_b   1.000
_cell.length_c   1.000
_cell.angle_alpha   90.00
_cell.angle_beta   90.00
_cell.angle_gamma   90.00
#
_symmetry.space_group_name_H-M   'P 1'
#
loop_
_entity.id
_entity.type
_entity.pdbx_description
1 polymer ?
#
loop_
_entity_poly.entity_id
_entity_poly.type
_entity_poly.pdbx_seq_one_letter_code
_entity_poly.pdbx_strand_id
1 'polypeptide(L)'
;MPRTVDVDAALAALGAQIEASITDLESARERVRELQQMREDGLTWQEIVPREKRPLIVETITRALDGLGAVGGRFRREEAVALHAEGETISGIGRLFGVSRQRVSAYLQEHQQLEADAR
;
A
#
# COMPACT_ATOMS: atom_id res chain seq x y z
N MET A 1 -24.98 -0.80 16.57
CA MET A 1 -23.52 -0.88 16.74
C MET A 1 -22.90 -0.56 15.38
N PRO A 2 -22.52 0.68 15.07
CA PRO A 2 -21.89 0.96 13.79
C PRO A 2 -20.38 0.64 13.84
N ARG A 3 -19.94 -0.17 12.86
CA ARG A 3 -18.67 -0.08 12.12
C ARG A 3 -17.31 -0.53 12.72
N THR A 4 -17.24 -1.54 13.59
CA THR A 4 -16.00 -2.35 13.73
C THR A 4 -15.67 -3.16 12.46
N VAL A 5 -16.70 -3.47 11.66
CA VAL A 5 -16.59 -4.31 10.46
C VAL A 5 -15.70 -3.69 9.34
N ASP A 6 -15.51 -2.37 9.31
CA ASP A 6 -14.75 -1.71 8.23
C ASP A 6 -13.23 -1.70 8.48
N VAL A 7 -12.80 -1.48 9.74
CA VAL A 7 -11.37 -1.49 10.11
C VAL A 7 -10.78 -2.90 10.05
N ASP A 8 -11.50 -3.92 10.54
CA ASP A 8 -11.04 -5.31 10.48
C ASP A 8 -10.91 -5.81 9.03
N ALA A 9 -11.86 -5.43 8.16
CA ALA A 9 -11.79 -5.72 6.73
C ALA A 9 -10.63 -4.96 6.05
N ALA A 10 -10.36 -3.72 6.46
CA ALA A 10 -9.20 -2.97 5.98
C ALA A 10 -7.87 -3.58 6.42
N LEU A 11 -7.80 -4.10 7.65
CA LEU A 11 -6.63 -4.81 8.17
C LEU A 11 -6.40 -6.13 7.41
N ALA A 12 -7.45 -6.91 7.18
CA ALA A 12 -7.36 -8.14 6.38
C ALA A 12 -6.90 -7.87 4.94
N ALA A 13 -7.44 -6.82 4.30
CA ALA A 13 -7.02 -6.42 2.96
C ALA A 13 -5.55 -5.96 2.92
N LEU A 14 -5.09 -5.24 3.95
CA LEU A 14 -3.68 -4.87 4.08
C LEU A 14 -2.78 -6.12 4.18
N GLY A 15 -3.16 -7.10 5.02
CA GLY A 15 -2.45 -8.37 5.12
C GLY A 15 -2.37 -9.12 3.79
N ALA A 16 -3.49 -9.26 3.09
CA ALA A 16 -3.52 -9.92 1.78
C ALA A 16 -2.66 -9.20 0.73
N GLN A 17 -2.66 -7.86 0.73
CA GLN A 17 -1.82 -7.09 -0.17
C GLN A 17 -0.34 -7.19 0.16
N ILE A 18 0.03 -7.30 1.45
CA ILE A 18 1.42 -7.54 1.86
C ILE A 18 1.90 -8.87 1.28
N GLU A 19 1.12 -9.95 1.40
CA GLU A 19 1.47 -11.25 0.82
C GLU A 19 1.61 -11.21 -0.71
N ALA A 20 0.69 -10.52 -1.39
CA ALA A 20 0.78 -10.30 -2.83
C ALA A 20 2.05 -9.51 -3.21
N SER A 21 2.37 -8.46 -2.46
CA SER A 21 3.58 -7.65 -2.67
C SER A 21 4.86 -8.42 -2.37
N ILE A 22 4.88 -9.33 -1.39
CA ILE A 22 6.02 -10.24 -1.17
C ILE A 22 6.23 -11.10 -2.41
N THR A 23 5.17 -11.72 -2.93
CA THR A 23 5.23 -12.55 -4.14
C THR A 23 5.76 -11.77 -5.36
N ASP A 24 5.26 -10.55 -5.57
CA ASP A 24 5.73 -9.65 -6.63
C ASP A 24 7.21 -9.29 -6.46
N LEU A 25 7.64 -8.94 -5.24
CA LEU A 25 9.02 -8.54 -4.95
C LEU A 25 10.00 -9.72 -5.01
N GLU A 26 9.58 -10.94 -4.70
CA GLU A 26 10.38 -12.14 -4.91
C GLU A 26 10.62 -12.40 -6.40
N SER A 27 9.57 -12.26 -7.22
CA SER A 27 9.68 -12.35 -8.68
C SER A 27 10.59 -11.24 -9.25
N ALA A 28 10.48 -10.02 -8.73
CA ALA A 28 11.37 -8.91 -9.09
C ALA A 28 12.82 -9.20 -8.71
N ARG A 29 13.08 -9.79 -7.54
CA ARG A 29 14.42 -10.19 -7.10
C ARG A 29 15.03 -11.23 -8.03
N GLU A 30 14.27 -12.22 -8.47
CA GLU A 30 14.73 -13.19 -9.46
C GLU A 30 15.10 -12.49 -10.77
N ARG A 31 14.29 -11.52 -11.20
CA ARG A 31 14.59 -10.72 -12.38
C ARG A 31 15.89 -9.95 -12.25
N VAL A 32 16.14 -9.30 -11.11
CA VAL A 32 17.40 -8.60 -10.85
C VAL A 32 18.60 -9.52 -11.09
N ARG A 33 18.54 -10.76 -10.59
CA ARG A 33 19.61 -11.73 -10.76
C ARG A 33 19.82 -12.11 -12.23
N GLU A 34 18.74 -12.33 -12.99
CA GLU A 34 18.84 -12.59 -14.43
C GLU A 34 19.52 -11.43 -15.18
N LEU A 35 19.12 -10.19 -14.89
CA LEU A 35 19.68 -9.00 -15.53
C LEU A 35 21.15 -8.78 -15.15
N GLN A 36 21.51 -9.04 -13.88
CA GLN A 36 22.90 -9.01 -13.41
C GLN A 36 23.76 -10.03 -14.15
N GLN A 37 23.29 -11.28 -14.30
CA GLN A 37 24.01 -12.30 -15.04
C GLN A 37 24.24 -11.89 -16.50
N MET A 38 23.21 -11.39 -17.19
CA MET A 38 23.37 -10.93 -18.58
C MET A 38 24.37 -9.77 -18.69
N ARG A 39 24.44 -8.90 -17.69
CA ARG A 39 25.44 -7.82 -17.63
C ARG A 39 26.85 -8.35 -17.41
N GLU A 40 27.01 -9.34 -16.55
CA GLU A 40 28.29 -10.03 -16.31
C GLU A 40 28.76 -10.78 -17.56
N ASP A 41 27.83 -11.33 -18.34
CA ASP A 41 28.09 -12.00 -19.63
C ASP A 41 28.43 -10.99 -20.76
N GLY A 42 28.42 -9.70 -20.47
CA GLY A 42 28.87 -8.63 -21.38
C GLY A 42 27.78 -8.01 -22.27
N LEU A 43 26.51 -8.44 -22.15
CA LEU A 43 25.41 -7.90 -22.96
C LEU A 43 25.12 -6.45 -22.58
N THR A 44 24.88 -5.59 -23.56
CA THR A 44 24.45 -4.20 -23.35
C THR A 44 22.99 -4.11 -22.88
N TRP A 45 22.61 -2.98 -22.26
CA TRP A 45 21.21 -2.77 -21.88
C TRP A 45 20.24 -2.77 -23.07
N GLN A 46 20.69 -2.33 -24.24
CA GLN A 46 19.90 -2.38 -25.48
C GLN A 46 19.60 -3.82 -25.91
N GLU A 47 20.48 -4.77 -25.58
CA GLU A 47 20.24 -6.19 -25.80
C GLU A 47 19.42 -6.83 -24.68
N ILE A 48 19.63 -6.40 -23.43
CA ILE A 48 18.99 -7.01 -22.26
C ILE A 48 17.50 -6.65 -22.17
N VAL A 49 17.14 -5.38 -22.28
CA VAL A 49 15.75 -4.92 -22.03
C VAL A 49 14.72 -5.63 -22.94
N PRO A 50 14.96 -5.85 -24.25
CA PRO A 50 14.04 -6.61 -25.09
C PRO A 50 13.92 -8.10 -24.72
N ARG A 51 14.91 -8.67 -24.02
CA ARG A 51 14.92 -10.07 -23.56
C ARG A 51 14.28 -10.24 -22.19
N GLU A 52 14.01 -9.15 -21.49
CA GLU A 52 13.32 -9.16 -20.21
C GLU A 52 11.91 -9.74 -20.38
N LYS A 53 11.59 -10.83 -19.67
CA LYS A 53 10.24 -11.41 -19.74
C LYS A 53 9.28 -10.49 -19.00
N ARG A 54 8.07 -10.32 -19.54
CA ARG A 54 7.03 -9.51 -18.89
C ARG A 54 6.45 -10.20 -17.63
N PRO A 55 5.94 -9.43 -16.65
CA PRO A 55 6.05 -7.97 -16.53
C PRO A 55 7.51 -7.54 -16.29
N LEU A 56 7.86 -6.34 -16.75
CA LEU A 56 9.18 -5.77 -16.47
C LEU A 56 9.35 -5.61 -14.95
N ILE A 57 10.59 -5.60 -14.49
CA ILE A 57 10.93 -5.39 -13.08
C ILE A 57 10.31 -4.08 -12.56
N VAL A 58 10.38 -3.01 -13.35
CA VAL A 58 9.81 -1.70 -12.99
C VAL A 58 8.29 -1.75 -12.90
N GLU A 59 7.62 -2.52 -13.77
CA GLU A 59 6.16 -2.68 -13.73
C GLU A 59 5.73 -3.45 -12.48
N THR A 60 6.53 -4.44 -12.07
CA THR A 60 6.28 -5.25 -10.87
C THR A 60 6.46 -4.42 -9.60
N ILE A 61 7.54 -3.62 -9.52
CA ILE A 61 7.79 -2.72 -8.38
C ILE A 61 6.68 -1.67 -8.28
N THR A 62 6.31 -1.03 -9.38
CA THR A 62 5.24 -0.03 -9.40
C THR A 62 3.92 -0.63 -8.91
N ARG A 63 3.54 -1.82 -9.39
CA ARG A 63 2.33 -2.52 -8.93
C ARG A 63 2.35 -2.77 -7.43
N ALA A 64 3.47 -3.25 -6.89
CA ALA A 64 3.58 -3.51 -5.45
C ALA A 64 3.44 -2.23 -4.62
N LEU A 65 4.08 -1.13 -5.06
CA LEU A 65 3.99 0.18 -4.40
C LEU A 65 2.58 0.76 -4.47
N ASP A 66 1.94 0.73 -5.63
CA ASP A 66 0.59 1.25 -5.82
C ASP A 66 -0.43 0.46 -4.98
N GLY A 67 -0.32 -0.87 -4.99
CA GLY A 67 -1.16 -1.77 -4.20
C GLY A 67 -1.05 -1.47 -2.70
N LEU A 68 0.18 -1.43 -2.16
CA LEU A 68 0.44 -1.10 -0.75
C LEU A 68 -0.02 0.31 -0.39
N GLY A 69 0.22 1.29 -1.28
CA GLY A 69 -0.21 2.68 -1.09
C GLY A 69 -1.72 2.79 -0.95
N ALA A 70 -2.47 2.13 -1.83
CA ALA A 70 -3.93 2.15 -1.84
C ALA A 70 -4.52 1.51 -0.57
N VAL A 71 -4.15 0.27 -0.24
CA VAL A 71 -4.72 -0.43 0.93
C VAL A 71 -4.24 0.18 2.24
N GLY A 72 -3.00 0.65 2.32
CA GLY A 72 -2.46 1.30 3.51
C GLY A 72 -3.08 2.67 3.77
N GLY A 73 -3.42 3.41 2.72
CA GLY A 73 -4.21 4.64 2.82
C GLY A 73 -5.60 4.38 3.41
N ARG A 74 -6.31 3.38 2.88
CA ARG A 74 -7.61 2.95 3.42
C ARG A 74 -7.50 2.52 4.88
N PHE A 75 -6.57 1.62 5.22
CA PHE A 75 -6.44 1.11 6.58
C PHE A 75 -6.18 2.22 7.60
N ARG A 76 -5.23 3.15 7.35
CA ARG A 76 -4.97 4.29 8.25
C ARG A 76 -6.21 5.15 8.48
N ARG A 77 -7.04 5.33 7.46
CA ARG A 77 -8.29 6.10 7.60
C ARG A 77 -9.28 5.38 8.50
N GLU A 78 -9.56 4.11 8.22
CA GLU A 78 -10.53 3.33 9.00
C GLU A 78 -10.06 3.14 10.45
N GLU A 79 -8.76 2.95 10.68
CA GLU A 79 -8.16 2.87 12.01
C GLU A 79 -8.29 4.20 12.78
N ALA A 80 -8.03 5.34 12.11
CA ALA A 80 -8.22 6.66 12.73
C ALA A 80 -9.69 6.93 13.10
N VAL A 81 -10.63 6.50 12.27
CA VAL A 81 -12.08 6.63 12.54
C VAL A 81 -12.47 5.76 13.72
N ALA A 82 -12.02 4.50 13.76
CA ALA A 82 -12.28 3.59 14.87
C ALA A 82 -11.75 4.15 16.19
N LEU A 83 -10.49 4.60 16.23
CA LEU A 83 -9.90 5.22 17.41
C LEU A 83 -10.68 6.46 17.86
N HIS A 84 -11.09 7.31 16.92
CA HIS A 84 -11.87 8.50 17.26
C HIS A 84 -13.24 8.14 17.86
N ALA A 85 -13.91 7.12 17.32
CA ALA A 85 -15.16 6.59 17.85
C ALA A 85 -15.00 5.95 19.24
N GLU A 86 -13.82 5.40 19.54
CA GLU A 86 -13.44 4.86 20.85
C GLU A 86 -13.05 5.95 21.86
N GLY A 87 -13.08 7.23 21.47
CA GLY A 87 -12.85 8.38 22.35
C GLY A 87 -11.47 9.02 22.23
N GLU A 88 -10.60 8.53 21.34
CA GLU A 88 -9.33 9.18 21.10
C GLU A 88 -9.48 10.55 20.43
N THR A 89 -8.63 11.48 20.84
CA THR A 89 -8.63 12.84 20.29
C THR A 89 -7.84 12.90 18.98
N ILE A 90 -8.17 13.83 18.08
CA ILE A 90 -7.40 14.09 16.84
C ILE A 90 -5.90 14.29 17.13
N SER A 91 -5.58 14.97 18.25
CA SER A 91 -4.19 15.17 18.66
C SER A 91 -3.54 13.89 19.22
N GLY A 92 -4.30 13.03 19.87
CA GLY A 92 -3.84 11.72 20.34
C GLY A 92 -3.50 10.80 19.17
N ILE A 93 -4.44 10.65 18.23
CA ILE A 93 -4.26 9.88 17.00
C ILE A 93 -3.05 10.39 16.20
N GLY A 94 -2.89 11.71 16.07
CA GLY A 94 -1.74 12.28 15.36
C GLY A 94 -0.39 11.88 15.98
N ARG A 95 -0.31 11.83 17.32
CA ARG A 95 0.88 11.34 18.02
C ARG A 95 1.10 9.84 17.81
N LEU A 96 0.05 9.03 17.93
CA LEU A 96 0.13 7.57 17.73
C LEU A 96 0.61 7.21 16.33
N PHE A 97 0.11 7.92 15.31
CA PHE A 97 0.41 7.64 13.90
C PHE A 97 1.66 8.37 13.39
N GLY A 98 2.25 9.27 14.20
CA GLY A 98 3.37 10.10 13.77
C GLY A 98 3.02 11.09 12.64
N VAL A 99 1.76 11.54 12.58
CA VAL A 99 1.25 12.47 11.55
C VAL A 99 0.68 13.74 12.17
N SER A 100 0.53 14.79 11.36
CA SER A 100 -0.04 16.05 11.83
C SER A 100 -1.54 15.94 12.15
N ARG A 101 -2.04 16.84 13.00
CA ARG A 101 -3.49 16.96 13.28
C ARG A 101 -4.31 17.16 12.01
N GLN A 102 -3.79 17.94 11.05
CA GLN A 102 -4.44 18.17 9.75
C GLN A 102 -4.62 16.87 8.97
N ARG A 103 -3.62 15.98 9.01
CA ARG A 103 -3.70 14.68 8.34
C ARG A 103 -4.78 13.80 8.95
N VAL A 104 -4.87 13.77 10.28
CA VAL A 104 -5.93 13.01 10.99
C VAL A 104 -7.31 13.59 10.68
N SER A 105 -7.46 14.93 10.69
CA SER A 105 -8.71 15.57 10.29
C SER A 105 -9.13 15.20 8.87
N ALA A 106 -8.18 15.14 7.93
CA ALA A 106 -8.46 14.71 6.55
C ALA A 106 -9.00 13.25 6.50
N TYR A 107 -8.43 12.33 7.28
CA TYR A 107 -8.93 10.95 7.36
C TYR A 107 -10.41 10.90 7.79
N LEU A 108 -10.77 11.63 8.85
CA LEU A 108 -12.14 11.66 9.36
C LEU A 108 -13.10 12.28 8.34
N GLN A 109 -12.69 13.35 7.65
CA GLN A 109 -13.50 14.01 6.62
C GLN A 109 -13.70 13.13 5.39
N GLU A 110 -12.64 12.47 4.90
CA GLU A 110 -12.72 11.53 3.77
C GLU A 110 -13.70 10.38 4.06
N HIS A 111 -13.68 9.84 5.28
CA HIS A 111 -14.61 8.77 5.67
C HIS A 111 -16.07 9.27 5.66
N GLN A 112 -16.33 10.46 6.22
CA GLN A 112 -17.66 11.06 6.21
C GLN A 112 -18.18 11.32 4.78
N GLN A 113 -17.31 11.75 3.87
CA GLN A 113 -17.67 11.95 2.46
C GLN A 113 -18.03 10.63 1.78
N LEU A 114 -17.24 9.57 1.98
CA LEU A 114 -17.51 8.24 1.42
C LEU A 114 -18.82 7.65 1.96
N GLU A 115 -19.14 7.88 3.23
CA GLU A 115 -20.42 7.47 3.81
C GLU A 115 -21.62 8.24 3.23
N ALA A 116 -21.43 9.52 2.88
CA ALA A 116 -22.47 10.35 2.27
C ALA A 116 -22.74 9.93 0.81
N ASP A 117 -21.69 9.63 0.04
CA ASP A 117 -21.79 9.20 -1.36
C ASP A 117 -22.41 7.78 -1.50
N ALA A 118 -22.39 6.98 -0.44
CA ALA A 118 -22.95 5.62 -0.40
C ALA A 118 -24.43 5.56 -0.01
N ARG A 119 -25.09 6.69 0.25
CA ARG A 119 -26.51 6.80 0.63
C ARG A 119 -27.37 7.30 -0.52
#